data_AF-A0A1H0I1X7-F1
#
_entry.id   AF-A0A1H0I1X7-F1
#
_cell.length_a   1.000
_cell.length_b   1.000
_cell.length_c   1.000
_cell.angle_alpha   90.00
_cell.angle_beta   90.00
_cell.angle_gamma   90.00
#
_symmetry.space_group_name_H-M   'P 1'
#
loop_
_entity.id
_entity.type
_entity.pdbx_description
1 polymer ?
#
loop_
_entity_poly.entity_id
_entity_poly.type
_entity_poly.pdbx_seq_one_letter_code
_entity_poly.pdbx_strand_id
1 'polypeptide(L)'
;MPWNMNDYPSSWKNLDSTIRKKAIEIGNSMLEDGYKEGDAIPIATEQAKKWYADASEEEKNEMKQTSQKDLESRKEDDDARPELMEKEVFVVPHEEGWAVQSEDAKQPSNVYDKKQDAVERAQEIAENKQTSVVVHKKDNSVEKKYNYSEK
;
A
#
# COMPACT_ATOMS: atom_id res chain seq x y z
N MET A 1 0.89 -3.26 15.67
CA MET A 1 0.92 -4.34 16.68
C MET A 1 0.69 -5.61 15.89
N PRO A 2 1.70 -6.46 15.71
CA PRO A 2 1.80 -7.26 14.49
C PRO A 2 0.88 -8.47 14.50
N TRP A 3 -0.05 -8.44 13.57
CA TRP A 3 -0.80 -9.57 13.08
C TRP A 3 0.13 -10.73 12.68
N ASN A 4 -0.29 -11.94 13.01
CA ASN A 4 0.46 -13.19 12.88
C ASN A 4 -0.55 -14.32 12.72
N MET A 5 -0.13 -15.53 12.37
CA MET A 5 -1.05 -16.64 12.03
C MET A 5 -2.06 -17.07 13.13
N ASN A 6 -1.98 -16.56 14.36
CA ASN A 6 -2.96 -16.77 15.44
C ASN A 6 -3.81 -15.52 15.76
N ASP A 7 -3.28 -14.32 15.60
CA ASP A 7 -3.93 -13.04 15.89
C ASP A 7 -3.72 -12.12 14.68
N TYR A 8 -4.72 -11.95 13.81
CA TYR A 8 -4.62 -11.19 12.55
C TYR A 8 -5.96 -10.52 12.20
N PRO A 9 -6.05 -9.62 11.19
CA PRO A 9 -7.32 -8.99 10.88
C PRO A 9 -8.23 -10.08 10.34
N SER A 10 -9.45 -10.17 10.88
CA SER A 10 -10.34 -11.31 10.62
C SER A 10 -10.61 -11.59 9.14
N SER A 11 -10.46 -10.56 8.30
CA SER A 11 -10.31 -10.55 6.83
C SER A 11 -9.55 -11.75 6.24
N TRP A 12 -8.47 -12.21 6.87
CA TRP A 12 -7.60 -13.24 6.31
C TRP A 12 -7.90 -14.67 6.81
N LYS A 13 -8.85 -14.84 7.75
CA LYS A 13 -9.16 -16.12 8.42
C LYS A 13 -9.56 -17.28 7.49
N ASN A 14 -10.00 -16.99 6.27
CA ASN A 14 -10.43 -17.98 5.28
C ASN A 14 -9.61 -17.98 3.96
N LEU A 15 -8.56 -17.14 3.85
CA LEU A 15 -7.64 -17.22 2.71
C LEU A 15 -6.88 -18.55 2.70
N ASP A 16 -6.48 -19.05 1.53
CA ASP A 16 -5.53 -20.18 1.46
C ASP A 16 -4.30 -19.86 2.31
N SER A 17 -3.71 -20.85 2.98
CA SER A 17 -2.59 -20.64 3.91
C SER A 17 -1.43 -19.85 3.28
N THR A 18 -1.17 -20.05 1.99
CA THR A 18 -0.13 -19.33 1.23
C THR A 18 -0.48 -17.85 1.05
N ILE A 19 -1.66 -17.56 0.52
CA ILE A 19 -2.15 -16.19 0.25
C ILE A 19 -2.38 -15.44 1.57
N ARG A 20 -2.86 -16.16 2.59
CA ARG A 20 -3.05 -15.67 3.96
C ARG A 20 -1.75 -15.17 4.54
N LYS A 21 -0.70 -16.01 4.52
CA LYS A 21 0.62 -15.62 4.99
C LYS A 21 1.19 -14.49 4.16
N LYS A 22 0.96 -14.44 2.84
CA LYS A 22 1.45 -13.33 2.02
C LYS A 22 0.68 -12.03 2.28
N ALA A 23 -0.58 -12.12 2.69
CA ALA A 23 -1.32 -10.97 3.20
C ALA A 23 -0.79 -10.56 4.59
N ILE A 24 -0.52 -11.51 5.51
CA ILE A 24 0.25 -11.32 6.77
C ILE A 24 1.79 -11.35 6.52
N GLU A 25 2.25 -10.72 5.44
CA GLU A 25 3.69 -10.52 5.15
C GLU A 25 3.89 -9.25 4.32
N ILE A 26 2.87 -8.89 3.56
CA ILE A 26 2.63 -7.51 3.18
C ILE A 26 1.61 -6.95 4.20
N GLY A 27 1.73 -7.30 5.52
CA GLY A 27 0.65 -7.41 6.52
C GLY A 27 0.64 -6.76 7.95
N ASN A 28 1.61 -5.95 8.44
CA ASN A 28 1.54 -4.88 9.50
C ASN A 28 2.30 -3.43 9.59
N SER A 29 3.28 -2.66 8.95
CA SER A 29 4.07 -2.10 7.74
C SER A 29 3.58 -0.90 6.98
N MET A 30 2.64 -0.98 6.06
CA MET A 30 1.94 0.27 5.71
C MET A 30 0.94 0.66 6.84
N LEU A 31 0.86 -0.10 7.98
CA LEU A 31 0.53 0.49 9.31
C LEU A 31 1.72 1.23 9.97
N GLU A 32 2.98 0.92 9.62
CA GLU A 32 4.15 1.76 9.90
C GLU A 32 4.16 3.02 9.01
N ASP A 33 3.78 2.93 7.72
CA ASP A 33 3.74 4.07 6.76
C ASP A 33 2.84 5.23 7.21
N GLY A 34 1.97 5.04 8.21
CA GLY A 34 1.08 6.08 8.74
C GLY A 34 -0.12 6.43 7.83
N TYR A 35 -0.11 5.90 6.61
CA TYR A 35 -1.23 5.04 6.19
C TYR A 35 -1.76 4.28 7.43
N LYS A 36 -3.04 4.44 7.75
CA LYS A 36 -3.61 4.00 9.04
C LYS A 36 -4.06 2.54 8.94
N GLU A 37 -4.65 1.96 9.99
CA GLU A 37 -5.44 0.70 9.84
C GLU A 37 -6.64 0.83 8.85
N GLY A 38 -6.96 2.05 8.37
CA GLY A 38 -7.86 2.31 7.23
C GLY A 38 -7.17 2.36 5.85
N ASP A 39 -5.83 2.30 5.84
CA ASP A 39 -4.95 2.27 4.66
C ASP A 39 -4.16 0.96 4.52
N ALA A 40 -4.72 -0.14 5.01
CA ALA A 40 -4.00 -1.31 5.51
C ALA A 40 -4.34 -2.65 4.80
N ILE A 41 -5.60 -3.06 4.86
CA ILE A 41 -5.96 -4.44 4.46
C ILE A 41 -6.55 -4.61 3.02
N PRO A 42 -7.28 -3.64 2.42
CA PRO A 42 -8.10 -3.89 1.20
C PRO A 42 -7.30 -3.81 -0.10
N ILE A 43 -6.22 -3.04 0.00
CA ILE A 43 -5.03 -2.90 -0.90
C ILE A 43 -2.41 -4.39 -0.45
N ALA A 44 -1.91 -4.94 0.73
CA ALA A 44 -1.46 -6.30 1.05
C ALA A 44 -2.03 -7.46 0.19
N THR A 45 -3.20 -7.99 0.60
CA THR A 45 -4.14 -8.96 -0.01
C THR A 45 -4.17 -9.08 -1.54
N GLU A 46 -3.84 -8.05 -2.32
CA GLU A 46 -3.89 -8.02 -3.80
C GLU A 46 -2.50 -8.12 -4.41
N GLN A 47 -1.48 -7.44 -3.87
CA GLN A 47 -0.08 -7.80 -4.16
C GLN A 47 0.19 -9.27 -3.76
N ALA A 48 -0.43 -9.75 -2.67
CA ALA A 48 -0.40 -11.14 -2.24
C ALA A 48 -1.14 -12.12 -3.19
N LYS A 49 -2.16 -11.66 -3.93
CA LYS A 49 -2.89 -12.47 -4.94
C LYS A 49 -2.24 -12.41 -6.31
N LYS A 50 -1.73 -11.25 -6.73
CA LYS A 50 -0.89 -11.04 -7.90
C LYS A 50 0.33 -11.95 -7.81
N TRP A 51 1.06 -11.84 -6.70
CA TRP A 51 2.11 -12.80 -6.33
C TRP A 51 1.62 -14.26 -6.42
N TYR A 52 0.51 -14.65 -5.80
CA TYR A 52 0.06 -16.04 -5.87
C TYR A 52 -0.39 -16.50 -7.28
N ALA A 53 -0.83 -15.60 -8.15
CA ALA A 53 -1.21 -15.91 -9.53
C ALA A 53 0.02 -16.09 -10.42
N ASP A 54 1.01 -15.19 -10.30
CA ASP A 54 2.24 -15.19 -11.09
C ASP A 54 3.32 -16.17 -10.54
N ALA A 55 3.28 -16.49 -9.24
CA ALA A 55 4.28 -17.34 -8.58
C ALA A 55 4.25 -18.79 -9.03
N SER A 56 5.43 -19.40 -9.02
CA SER A 56 5.64 -20.83 -9.24
C SER A 56 5.02 -21.70 -8.13
N GLU A 57 4.82 -22.99 -8.43
CA GLU A 57 4.40 -23.96 -7.41
C GLU A 57 5.46 -24.21 -6.33
N GLU A 58 6.73 -23.90 -6.60
CA GLU A 58 7.82 -24.00 -5.61
C GLU A 58 7.71 -22.90 -4.57
N GLU A 59 7.63 -21.62 -4.97
CA GLU A 59 7.40 -20.48 -4.07
C GLU A 59 6.14 -20.65 -3.22
N LYS A 60 5.05 -21.12 -3.84
CA LYS A 60 3.80 -21.44 -3.12
C LYS A 60 4.01 -22.53 -2.08
N ASN A 61 4.90 -23.49 -2.31
CA ASN A 61 5.16 -24.58 -1.37
C ASN A 61 6.13 -24.19 -0.25
N GLU A 62 7.13 -23.35 -0.52
CA GLU A 62 7.99 -22.75 0.53
C GLU A 62 7.17 -21.86 1.47
N MET A 63 6.26 -21.05 0.92
CA MET A 63 5.37 -20.22 1.72
C MET A 63 4.32 -21.05 2.49
N LYS A 64 3.88 -22.22 1.98
CA LYS A 64 3.11 -23.20 2.77
C LYS A 64 3.94 -23.78 3.93
N GLN A 65 5.20 -24.13 3.72
CA GLN A 65 6.08 -24.75 4.72
C GLN A 65 6.61 -23.77 5.78
N THR A 66 6.75 -22.47 5.46
CA THR A 66 7.15 -21.40 6.39
C THR A 66 6.37 -21.49 7.71
N SER A 67 7.05 -21.66 8.85
CA SER A 67 6.39 -21.84 10.15
C SER A 67 5.79 -20.54 10.67
N GLN A 68 4.87 -20.62 11.64
CA GLN A 68 4.41 -19.43 12.35
C GLN A 68 5.56 -18.69 13.04
N LYS A 69 6.50 -19.40 13.68
CA LYS A 69 7.71 -18.79 14.23
C LYS A 69 8.62 -18.15 13.18
N ASP A 70 8.52 -18.55 11.92
CA ASP A 70 9.28 -17.96 10.82
C ASP A 70 8.60 -16.69 10.29
N LEU A 71 7.27 -16.59 10.35
CA LEU A 71 6.53 -15.33 10.11
C LEU A 71 6.67 -14.37 11.30
N GLU A 72 6.61 -14.88 12.52
CA GLU A 72 6.87 -14.14 13.77
C GLU A 72 8.37 -13.92 14.03
N SER A 73 9.25 -14.25 13.08
CA SER A 73 10.64 -13.78 13.04
C SER A 73 11.02 -13.08 11.74
N ARG A 74 10.21 -13.20 10.67
CA ARG A 74 9.90 -12.10 9.72
C ARG A 74 9.04 -11.01 10.39
N LYS A 75 9.35 -10.71 11.64
CA LYS A 75 8.91 -9.50 12.33
C LYS A 75 9.71 -8.31 11.78
N GLU A 76 9.28 -7.08 12.02
CA GLU A 76 8.02 -6.70 12.69
C GLU A 76 7.11 -6.02 11.67
N ASP A 77 6.05 -5.42 12.17
CA ASP A 77 4.97 -4.75 11.47
C ASP A 77 5.17 -4.57 9.92
N ASP A 78 4.41 -5.29 9.02
CA ASP A 78 4.36 -5.48 7.50
C ASP A 78 3.25 -4.84 6.44
N ASP A 79 2.14 -4.05 6.71
CA ASP A 79 0.73 -4.11 6.10
C ASP A 79 0.30 -3.05 5.11
N ALA A 80 -0.09 -3.43 3.92
CA ALA A 80 0.06 -2.50 2.82
C ALA A 80 -1.06 -1.47 2.54
N ARG A 81 -0.83 -0.57 1.59
CA ARG A 81 -1.92 -0.20 0.69
C ARG A 81 -1.93 -1.21 -0.48
N PRO A 82 -2.86 -2.18 -0.55
CA PRO A 82 -3.15 -3.13 -2.22
C PRO A 82 -3.42 -2.48 -3.61
N GLU A 83 -4.64 -2.10 -4.00
CA GLU A 83 -4.96 -1.42 -5.27
C GLU A 83 -4.50 0.06 -5.35
N LEU A 84 -4.20 0.69 -4.20
CA LEU A 84 -3.29 1.83 -4.02
C LEU A 84 -1.82 1.38 -3.82
N MET A 85 -1.50 0.20 -4.33
CA MET A 85 -0.28 -0.16 -5.05
C MET A 85 -0.60 -0.57 -6.51
N GLU A 86 -1.71 -0.08 -7.10
CA GLU A 86 -2.05 -0.07 -8.56
C GLU A 86 -2.92 1.16 -9.01
N LYS A 87 -2.75 2.36 -8.40
CA LYS A 87 -3.56 3.57 -8.67
C LYS A 87 -2.74 4.85 -8.80
N GLU A 88 -3.16 5.91 -9.51
CA GLU A 88 -2.36 7.15 -9.58
C GLU A 88 -2.26 7.91 -8.22
N VAL A 89 -1.60 9.07 -8.15
CA VAL A 89 -1.49 9.87 -6.90
C VAL A 89 -1.64 11.37 -7.14
N PHE A 90 -2.42 12.04 -6.29
CA PHE A 90 -2.87 13.41 -6.50
C PHE A 90 -2.31 14.39 -5.48
N VAL A 91 -2.03 15.59 -5.98
CA VAL A 91 -1.71 16.77 -5.17
C VAL A 91 -2.79 17.79 -5.42
N VAL A 92 -3.51 18.15 -4.35
CA VAL A 92 -4.62 19.11 -4.40
C VAL A 92 -4.43 20.17 -3.32
N PRO A 93 -4.91 21.41 -3.51
CA PRO A 93 -4.96 22.39 -2.43
C PRO A 93 -5.83 21.87 -1.27
N HIS A 94 -5.43 22.19 -0.05
CA HIS A 94 -6.11 21.86 1.21
C HIS A 94 -6.26 23.12 2.05
N GLU A 95 -7.15 23.11 3.05
CA GLU A 95 -7.36 24.27 3.93
C GLU A 95 -6.08 24.59 4.75
N GLU A 96 -5.36 23.54 5.15
CA GLU A 96 -4.03 23.59 5.77
C GLU A 96 -2.89 23.47 4.72
N GLY A 97 -3.10 23.98 3.51
CA GLY A 97 -2.09 24.04 2.44
C GLY A 97 -2.37 23.12 1.26
N TRP A 98 -1.87 21.87 1.31
CA TRP A 98 -1.88 20.90 0.21
C TRP A 98 -1.99 19.47 0.73
N ALA A 99 -2.95 18.73 0.20
CA ALA A 99 -3.20 17.34 0.54
C ALA A 99 -2.47 16.41 -0.45
N VAL A 100 -1.78 15.42 0.09
CA VAL A 100 -1.21 14.30 -0.65
C VAL A 100 -1.97 13.05 -0.33
N GLN A 101 -2.61 12.54 -1.36
CA GLN A 101 -3.43 11.36 -1.31
C GLN A 101 -3.20 10.63 -2.63
N SER A 102 -3.26 9.31 -2.62
CA SER A 102 -3.50 8.57 -3.85
C SER A 102 -4.67 9.16 -4.65
N GLU A 103 -4.67 8.97 -5.96
CA GLU A 103 -5.91 8.92 -6.73
C GLU A 103 -6.88 8.02 -5.95
N ASP A 104 -8.06 8.57 -5.68
CA ASP A 104 -9.14 7.95 -4.90
C ASP A 104 -8.85 7.65 -3.41
N ALA A 105 -7.72 8.10 -2.83
CA ALA A 105 -7.55 8.09 -1.36
C ALA A 105 -8.42 9.15 -0.67
N LYS A 106 -8.81 8.81 0.57
CA LYS A 106 -9.96 9.41 1.28
C LYS A 106 -9.57 10.43 2.33
N GLN A 107 -8.41 10.22 2.91
CA GLN A 107 -7.66 11.24 3.63
C GLN A 107 -6.43 11.55 2.78
N PRO A 108 -5.89 12.78 2.84
CA PRO A 108 -4.46 12.93 2.73
C PRO A 108 -3.74 11.86 3.57
N SER A 109 -2.92 11.04 2.92
CA SER A 109 -1.86 10.30 3.59
C SER A 109 -1.00 11.29 4.39
N ASN A 110 -0.75 12.47 3.82
CA ASN A 110 -0.04 13.58 4.46
C ASN A 110 -0.58 14.95 3.96
N VAL A 111 -0.50 16.00 4.80
CA VAL A 111 -0.87 17.39 4.49
C VAL A 111 0.34 18.29 4.70
N TYR A 112 0.51 19.32 3.83
CA TYR A 112 1.67 20.21 3.83
C TYR A 112 1.27 21.67 3.53
N ASP A 113 1.79 22.65 4.26
CA ASP A 113 1.56 24.09 3.98
C ASP A 113 1.97 24.51 2.56
N LYS A 114 2.98 23.82 1.99
CA LYS A 114 3.63 24.17 0.72
C LYS A 114 3.36 23.12 -0.36
N LYS A 115 3.15 23.62 -1.59
CA LYS A 115 2.75 22.81 -2.74
C LYS A 115 3.81 21.78 -3.13
N GLN A 116 5.07 22.20 -3.18
CA GLN A 116 6.15 21.41 -3.73
C GLN A 116 6.37 20.16 -2.88
N ASP A 117 6.39 20.35 -1.56
CA ASP A 117 6.44 19.31 -0.52
C ASP A 117 5.37 18.24 -0.74
N ALA A 118 4.15 18.66 -1.13
CA ALA A 118 3.07 17.75 -1.46
C ALA A 118 3.29 17.01 -2.80
N VAL A 119 3.82 17.68 -3.83
CA VAL A 119 4.18 17.04 -5.11
C VAL A 119 5.16 15.90 -4.92
N GLU A 120 6.11 16.06 -4.02
CA GLU A 120 7.19 15.11 -3.78
C GLU A 120 6.65 13.82 -3.12
N ARG A 121 5.88 13.90 -2.01
CA ARG A 121 5.24 12.72 -1.39
C ARG A 121 4.20 12.05 -2.30
N ALA A 122 3.60 12.79 -3.25
CA ALA A 122 2.67 12.19 -4.20
C ALA A 122 3.37 11.27 -5.21
N GLN A 123 4.55 11.66 -5.70
CA GLN A 123 5.33 10.83 -6.62
C GLN A 123 5.79 9.54 -5.96
N GLU A 124 6.29 9.65 -4.73
CA GLU A 124 6.75 8.54 -3.90
C GLU A 124 5.65 7.49 -3.67
N ILE A 125 4.46 7.94 -3.29
CA ILE A 125 3.34 7.01 -3.10
C ILE A 125 3.02 6.27 -4.41
N ALA A 126 3.21 6.87 -5.60
CA ALA A 126 2.79 6.35 -6.91
C ALA A 126 3.67 5.27 -7.54
N GLU A 127 4.96 5.33 -7.27
CA GLU A 127 5.95 4.41 -7.85
C GLU A 127 5.84 3.01 -7.23
N ASN A 128 5.59 2.94 -5.92
CA ASN A 128 5.17 1.70 -5.22
C ASN A 128 3.93 1.06 -5.85
N LYS A 129 3.15 1.84 -6.61
CA LYS A 129 1.90 1.43 -7.25
C LYS A 129 2.06 1.08 -8.72
N GLN A 130 3.23 1.25 -9.32
CA GLN A 130 3.42 1.13 -10.77
C GLN A 130 2.44 2.05 -11.56
N THR A 131 2.31 3.34 -11.19
CA THR A 131 1.27 4.26 -11.75
C THR A 131 1.69 5.73 -11.89
N SER A 132 0.81 6.60 -12.35
CA SER A 132 1.05 8.04 -12.53
C SER A 132 0.78 8.94 -11.32
N VAL A 133 1.07 10.24 -11.49
CA VAL A 133 0.96 11.29 -10.48
C VAL A 133 0.40 12.56 -11.13
N VAL A 134 -0.58 13.22 -10.50
CA VAL A 134 -1.25 14.41 -11.04
C VAL A 134 -1.17 15.59 -10.06
N VAL A 135 -0.46 16.62 -10.49
CA VAL A 135 -0.25 17.86 -9.73
C VAL A 135 -1.30 18.89 -10.13
N HIS A 136 -2.19 19.28 -9.22
CA HIS A 136 -3.19 20.34 -9.45
C HIS A 136 -2.71 21.70 -8.94
N LYS A 137 -3.22 22.81 -9.48
CA LYS A 137 -2.99 24.17 -8.99
C LYS A 137 -4.05 24.57 -7.94
N LYS A 138 -3.97 25.80 -7.41
CA LYS A 138 -4.94 26.35 -6.46
C LYS A 138 -6.36 26.52 -7.04
N ASP A 139 -6.48 26.53 -8.37
CA ASP A 139 -7.75 26.52 -9.11
C ASP A 139 -8.21 25.09 -9.48
N ASN A 140 -7.55 24.06 -8.95
CA ASN A 140 -7.71 22.64 -9.28
C ASN A 140 -7.44 22.23 -10.75
N SER A 141 -6.90 23.12 -11.60
CA SER A 141 -6.41 22.73 -12.92
C SER A 141 -5.10 21.94 -12.83
N VAL A 142 -4.91 20.92 -13.67
CA VAL A 142 -3.64 20.20 -13.74
C VAL A 142 -2.50 21.15 -14.13
N GLU A 143 -1.37 21.04 -13.44
CA GLU A 143 -0.12 21.73 -13.75
C GLU A 143 0.88 20.79 -14.43
N LYS A 144 1.04 19.58 -13.89
CA LYS A 144 1.99 18.56 -14.36
C LYS A 144 1.43 17.15 -14.11
N LYS A 145 1.76 16.20 -14.98
CA LYS A 145 1.55 14.76 -14.77
C LYS A 145 2.86 14.02 -15.03
N TYR A 146 3.11 12.97 -14.25
CA TYR A 146 4.29 12.10 -14.30
C TYR A 146 3.79 10.64 -14.32
N ASN A 147 4.36 9.72 -15.09
CA ASN A 147 3.88 8.32 -15.18
C ASN A 147 4.98 7.30 -14.84
N TYR A 148 4.61 6.27 -14.08
CA TYR A 148 5.46 5.18 -13.58
C TYR A 148 4.81 3.79 -13.84
N SER A 149 3.81 3.72 -14.76
CA SER A 149 3.06 2.50 -15.13
C SER A 149 3.64 1.67 -16.28
N GLU A 150 4.88 1.95 -16.71
CA GLU A 150 5.51 1.26 -17.84
C GLU A 150 6.95 0.89 -17.51
N LYS A 151 7.28 -0.41 -17.59
CA LYS A 151 8.64 -0.93 -17.63
C LYS A 151 8.70 -2.35 -18.21
#